data_AF-A0A1H0E681-F1
#
_entry.id   AF-A0A1H0E681-F1
#
_cell.length_a   1.000
_cell.length_b   1.000
_cell.length_c   1.000
_cell.angle_alpha   90.00
_cell.angle_beta   90.00
_cell.angle_gamma   90.00
#
_symmetry.space_group_name_H-M   'P 1'
#
loop_
_entity.id
_entity.type
_entity.pdbx_description
1 polymer ?
#
loop_
_entity_poly.entity_id
_entity_poly.type
_entity_poly.pdbx_seq_one_letter_code
_entity_poly.pdbx_strand_id
1 'polypeptide(L)' 'MEPSERLTWEDCPNCRRVAAVGWVDGRPVEVDCPGGCCLDAAQVEVFAVRRGRPAVDWSTRTWG' A
#
# COMPACT_ATOMS: atom_id res chain seq x y z
N MET A 1 -17.45 -16.18 -3.16
CA MET A 1 -17.15 -14.83 -2.61
C MET A 1 -16.02 -14.33 -3.47
N GLU A 2 -16.29 -13.33 -4.30
CA GLU A 2 -15.28 -12.80 -5.23
C GLU A 2 -14.18 -12.11 -4.42
N PRO A 3 -12.90 -12.25 -4.82
CA PRO A 3 -11.81 -11.60 -4.11
C PRO A 3 -11.97 -10.08 -4.15
N SER A 4 -11.69 -9.40 -3.03
CA SER A 4 -11.82 -7.95 -2.98
C SER A 4 -10.60 -7.29 -3.63
N GLU A 5 -10.77 -6.81 -4.85
CA GLU A 5 -9.74 -6.07 -5.58
C GLU A 5 -9.73 -4.59 -5.17
N ARG A 6 -8.53 -4.01 -5.04
CA ARG A 6 -8.36 -2.58 -4.72
C ARG A 6 -7.08 -2.04 -5.34
N LEU A 7 -7.06 -0.75 -5.63
CA LEU A 7 -5.87 -0.02 -6.03
C LEU A 7 -5.58 1.12 -5.04
N THR A 8 -4.31 1.33 -4.70
CA THR A 8 -3.86 2.45 -3.85
C THR A 8 -2.62 3.12 -4.44
N TRP A 9 -2.30 4.31 -3.92
CA TRP A 9 -1.11 5.07 -4.27
C TRP A 9 -0.17 5.11 -3.06
N GLU A 10 1.03 4.53 -3.21
CA GLU A 10 1.99 4.37 -2.10
C GLU A 10 3.39 4.84 -2.54
N ASP A 11 4.24 5.24 -1.59
CA ASP A 11 5.62 5.58 -1.89
C ASP A 11 6.46 4.32 -2.17
N CYS A 12 7.07 4.27 -3.37
CA CYS A 12 7.97 3.19 -3.74
C CYS A 12 9.16 3.12 -2.75
N PRO A 13 9.46 1.95 -2.16
CA PRO A 13 10.53 1.82 -1.18
C PRO A 13 11.92 2.13 -1.78
N ASN A 14 12.11 1.91 -3.08
CA ASN A 14 13.39 2.11 -3.76
C ASN A 14 13.63 3.59 -4.14
N CYS A 15 12.68 4.22 -4.85
CA CYS A 15 12.89 5.56 -5.39
C CYS A 15 12.01 6.66 -4.77
N ARG A 16 11.15 6.32 -3.80
CA ARG A 16 10.25 7.26 -3.10
C ARG A 16 9.30 8.07 -3.99
N ARG A 17 9.10 7.63 -5.23
CA ARG A 17 8.03 8.16 -6.09
C ARG A 17 6.72 7.45 -5.76
N VAL A 18 5.62 8.14 -5.96
CA VAL A 18 4.28 7.55 -5.85
C VAL A 18 4.13 6.46 -6.92
N ALA A 19 3.79 5.26 -6.47
CA ALA A 19 3.57 4.07 -7.28
C ALA A 19 2.14 3.56 -7.08
N ALA A 20 1.55 2.98 -8.12
CA ALA A 20 0.28 2.27 -8.00
C ALA A 20 0.53 0.90 -7.37
N VAL A 21 -0.29 0.52 -6.39
CA VAL A 21 -0.25 -0.81 -5.76
C VAL A 21 -1.61 -1.48 -5.94
N GLY A 22 -1.62 -2.60 -6.63
CA GLY A 22 -2.78 -3.48 -6.80
C GLY A 22 -2.89 -4.48 -5.65
N TRP A 23 -4.11 -4.71 -5.17
CA TRP A 23 -4.41 -5.56 -4.03
C TRP A 23 -5.48 -6.57 -4.37
N VAL A 24 -5.34 -7.79 -3.84
CA VAL A 24 -6.34 -8.86 -3.88
C VAL A 24 -6.47 -9.42 -2.48
N ASP A 25 -7.68 -9.41 -1.92
CA ASP A 25 -7.97 -9.87 -0.55
C ASP A 25 -7.05 -9.25 0.52
N GLY A 26 -6.72 -7.97 0.33
CA GLY A 26 -5.87 -7.20 1.24
C GLY A 26 -4.37 -7.49 1.13
N ARG A 27 -3.94 -8.35 0.20
CA ARG A 27 -2.53 -8.60 -0.11
C ARG A 27 -2.10 -7.82 -1.35
N PRO A 28 -0.93 -7.18 -1.34
CA PRO A 28 -0.40 -6.51 -2.52
C PRO A 28 0.06 -7.56 -3.54
N VAL A 29 -0.35 -7.42 -4.79
CA VAL A 29 -0.05 -8.38 -5.87
C VAL A 29 0.74 -7.77 -7.02
N GLU A 30 0.61 -6.46 -7.23
CA GLU A 30 1.26 -5.75 -8.34
C GLU A 30 1.66 -4.35 -7.90
N VAL A 31 2.80 -3.87 -8.40
CA VAL A 31 3.29 -2.51 -8.17
C VAL A 31 3.76 -1.91 -9.49
N ASP A 32 3.13 -0.82 -9.92
CA ASP A 32 3.59 -0.01 -11.05
C ASP A 32 4.29 1.24 -10.51
N CYS A 33 5.62 1.27 -10.65
CA CYS A 33 6.41 2.42 -10.28
C CYS A 33 6.80 3.22 -11.54
N PRO A 34 6.44 4.51 -11.64
CA PRO A 34 6.81 5.34 -12.80
C PRO A 34 8.32 5.58 -12.91
N GLY A 35 9.08 5.30 -11.85
CA GLY A 35 10.55 5.29 -11.88
C GLY A 35 11.16 4.05 -12.52
N GLY A 36 10.35 3.06 -12.94
CA GLY A 36 10.81 1.79 -13.50
C GLY A 36 11.45 0.85 -12.49
N CYS A 37 11.16 1.02 -11.19
CA CYS A 37 11.71 0.13 -10.16
C CYS A 37 11.03 -1.23 -10.21
N CYS A 38 11.83 -2.28 -10.42
CA CYS A 38 11.39 -3.65 -10.19
C CYS A 38 11.50 -3.96 -8.69
N LEU A 39 10.40 -4.34 -8.06
CA LEU A 39 10.36 -4.79 -6.67
C LEU A 39 10.33 -6.31 -6.62
N ASP A 40 11.11 -6.90 -5.72
CA ASP A 40 10.97 -8.32 -5.40
C ASP A 40 9.77 -8.58 -4.46
N ALA A 41 9.41 -9.85 -4.29
CA ALA A 41 8.25 -10.24 -3.48
C ALA A 41 8.32 -9.73 -2.03
N ALA A 42 9.50 -9.74 -1.39
CA ALA A 42 9.64 -9.25 -0.02
C ALA A 42 9.45 -7.73 0.05
N GLN A 43 9.88 -6.99 -0.98
CA GLN A 43 9.64 -5.55 -1.08
C GLN A 43 8.17 -5.21 -1.34
N VAL A 44 7.44 -6.05 -2.08
CA VAL A 44 5.98 -5.89 -2.28
C VAL A 44 5.22 -6.13 -0.96
N GLU A 45 5.62 -7.12 -0.16
CA GLU A 45 4.97 -7.40 1.14
C GLU A 45 5.09 -6.23 2.15
N VAL A 46 6.06 -5.32 1.98
CA VAL A 46 6.18 -4.11 2.83
C VAL A 46 4.90 -3.27 2.80
N PHE A 47 4.18 -3.22 1.67
CA PHE A 47 2.92 -2.47 1.59
C PHE A 47 1.85 -3.04 2.52
N ALA A 48 1.76 -4.37 2.65
CA ALA A 48 0.83 -5.01 3.59
C ALA A 48 1.11 -4.59 5.04
N VAL A 49 2.39 -4.54 5.42
CA VAL A 49 2.82 -4.11 6.77
C VAL A 49 2.47 -2.64 7.02
N ARG A 50 2.71 -1.76 6.05
CA ARG A 50 2.37 -0.32 6.17
C ARG A 50 0.89 -0.10 6.41
N ARG A 51 0.05 -0.89 5.73
CA ARG A 51 -1.41 -0.79 5.82
C ARG A 51 -2.00 -1.49 7.05
N GLY A 52 -1.36 -2.55 7.53
CA GLY A 52 -1.70 -3.20 8.80
C GLY A 52 -1.44 -2.31 10.01
N ARG A 53 -0.62 -1.26 9.85
CA ARG A 53 -0.54 -0.19 10.84
C ARG A 53 -1.83 0.63 10.77
N PRO A 54 -2.60 0.77 11.87
CA PRO A 54 -3.75 1.65 11.85
C PRO A 54 -3.25 3.05 11.45
N ALA A 55 -3.81 3.59 10.37
CA ALA A 55 -3.72 5.01 10.10
C ALA A 55 -4.18 5.69 11.39
N VAL A 56 -3.32 6.53 11.97
CA VAL A 56 -3.60 7.28 13.19
C VAL A 56 -5.07 7.69 13.20
N ASP A 57 -5.81 7.19 14.20
CA ASP A 57 -7.22 7.50 14.34
C ASP A 57 -7.35 9.01 14.53
N TRP A 58 -7.71 9.70 13.45
CA TRP A 58 -7.99 11.14 13.49
C TRP A 58 -9.35 11.41 14.17
N SER A 59 -10.05 10.36 14.61
CA SER A 59 -11.38 10.39 15.22
C SER A 59 -11.35 10.83 16.70
N THR A 60 -10.18 11.01 17.33
CA THR A 60 -10.12 11.63 18.66
C THR A 60 -10.01 13.17 18.56
N ARG A 61 -11.01 13.81 17.96
CA ARG A 61 -11.33 15.22 18.26
C ARG A 61 -12.42 15.25 19.32
N THR A 62 -12.04 15.02 20.57
CA THR A 62 -12.86 15.42 21.71
C THR A 62 -12.87 16.95 21.76
N TRP A 63 -13.97 17.56 21.32
CA TRP A 63 -14.28 18.94 21.67
C TRP A 63 -14.61 18.97 23.17
N GLY A 64 -13.81 19.69 23.94
CA GLY A 64 -14.09 20.08 25.32
C GLY A 64 -14.49 21.54 25.38
#